data_AF-A0A7G9R374-F1
#
_entry.id   AF-A0A7G9R374-F1
#
_cell.length_a   1.000
_cell.length_b   1.000
_cell.length_c   1.000
_cell.angle_alpha   90.00
_cell.angle_beta   90.00
_cell.angle_gamma   90.00
#
_symmetry.space_group_name_H-M   'P 1'
#
loop_
_entity.id
_entity.type
_entity.pdbx_description
1 polymer ?
#
loop_
_entity_poly.entity_id
_entity_poly.type
_entity_poly.pdbx_seq_one_letter_code
_entity_poly.pdbx_strand_id
1 'polypeptide(L)'
;MPSGPEPASARSVAAHLDALRALLAEAEEDVLASLVVTGEPRPQRVLDDWLDQVADSLRALTETADEVALALAPYAGAGAPAAGAERDRQVPR
;
A
#
# COMPACT_ATOMS: atom_id res chain seq x y z
N MET A 1 14.39 -14.88 18.84
CA MET A 1 13.85 -13.90 17.88
C MET A 1 12.65 -14.54 17.22
N PRO A 2 11.45 -13.94 17.25
CA PRO A 2 10.36 -14.43 16.42
C PRO A 2 10.83 -14.40 14.96
N SER A 3 10.68 -15.51 14.26
CA SER A 3 10.91 -15.58 12.81
C SER A 3 9.95 -14.62 12.13
N GLY A 4 10.47 -13.72 11.29
CA GLY A 4 9.63 -12.81 10.51
C GLY A 4 8.67 -13.52 9.55
N PRO A 5 7.76 -12.79 8.89
CA PRO A 5 6.81 -13.36 7.95
C PRO A 5 7.52 -14.11 6.81
N GLU A 6 6.86 -15.15 6.30
CA GLU A 6 7.36 -15.90 5.15
C GLU A 6 7.55 -14.97 3.93
N PRO A 7 8.66 -15.05 3.18
CA PRO A 7 8.93 -14.15 2.07
C PRO A 7 7.85 -14.11 0.98
N ALA A 8 7.20 -15.24 0.71
CA ALA A 8 6.09 -15.29 -0.25
C ALA A 8 4.86 -14.53 0.26
N SER A 9 4.55 -14.69 1.55
CA SER A 9 3.48 -13.94 2.22
C SER A 9 3.79 -12.44 2.25
N ALA A 10 5.03 -12.05 2.57
CA ALA A 10 5.46 -10.64 2.55
C ALA A 10 5.31 -9.99 1.16
N ARG A 11 5.69 -10.70 0.09
CA ARG A 11 5.47 -10.22 -1.30
C ARG A 11 3.99 -10.12 -1.66
N SER A 12 3.18 -11.10 -1.25
CA SER A 12 1.73 -11.06 -1.47
C SER A 12 1.11 -9.84 -0.81
N VAL A 13 1.43 -9.58 0.47
CA VAL A 13 0.90 -8.42 1.18
C VAL A 13 1.38 -7.11 0.56
N ALA A 14 2.65 -7.01 0.15
CA ALA A 14 3.16 -5.84 -0.55
C ALA A 14 2.36 -5.54 -1.84
N ALA A 15 2.07 -6.56 -2.64
CA ALA A 15 1.25 -6.39 -3.85
C ALA A 15 -0.18 -5.93 -3.56
N HIS A 16 -0.79 -6.40 -2.46
CA HIS A 16 -2.11 -5.92 -2.04
C HIS A 16 -2.07 -4.47 -1.53
N LEU A 17 -0.98 -4.06 -0.85
CA LEU A 17 -0.80 -2.67 -0.44
C LEU A 17 -0.63 -1.74 -1.64
N ASP A 18 0.10 -2.17 -2.68
CA ASP A 18 0.22 -1.40 -3.92
C ASP A 18 -1.13 -1.25 -4.64
N ALA A 19 -1.92 -2.33 -4.71
CA ALA A 19 -3.27 -2.26 -5.25
C ALA A 19 -4.20 -1.36 -4.42
N LEU A 20 -4.08 -1.41 -3.09
CA LEU A 20 -4.82 -0.54 -2.18
C LEU A 20 -4.48 0.93 -2.41
N ARG A 21 -3.19 1.28 -2.57
CA ARG A 21 -2.78 2.66 -2.86
C ARG A 21 -3.37 3.20 -4.15
N ALA A 22 -3.38 2.39 -5.21
CA ALA A 22 -3.99 2.79 -6.49
C ALA A 22 -5.49 3.09 -6.31
N LEU A 23 -6.21 2.22 -5.59
CA LEU A 23 -7.62 2.41 -5.30
C LEU A 23 -7.89 3.64 -4.41
N LEU A 24 -7.01 3.96 -3.45
CA LEU A 24 -7.16 5.14 -2.61
C LEU A 24 -6.92 6.44 -3.38
N ALA A 25 -5.97 6.45 -4.32
CA ALA A 25 -5.73 7.60 -5.18
C ALA A 25 -6.94 7.87 -6.11
N GLU A 26 -7.54 6.83 -6.68
CA GLU A 26 -8.78 6.94 -7.47
C GLU A 26 -9.95 7.44 -6.61
N ALA A 27 -10.10 6.91 -5.39
CA ALA A 27 -11.17 7.32 -4.48
C ALA A 27 -11.03 8.79 -4.02
N GLU A 28 -9.81 9.27 -3.79
CA GLU A 28 -9.56 10.68 -3.45
C GLU A 28 -9.99 11.61 -4.60
N GLU A 29 -9.67 11.25 -5.85
CA GLU A 29 -10.10 11.99 -7.04
C GLU A 29 -11.63 12.04 -7.16
N ASP A 30 -12.31 10.90 -6.97
CA ASP A 30 -13.77 10.81 -7.04
C ASP A 30 -14.47 11.65 -5.96
N VAL A 31 -13.93 11.66 -4.74
CA VAL A 31 -14.44 12.47 -3.62
C VAL A 31 -14.30 13.96 -3.95
N LEU A 32 -13.13 14.39 -4.43
CA LEU A 32 -12.90 15.78 -4.83
C LEU A 32 -13.74 16.20 -6.04
N ALA A 33 -14.10 15.27 -6.92
CA ALA A 33 -14.98 15.52 -8.06
C ALA A 33 -16.47 15.62 -7.67
N SER A 34 -16.86 15.09 -6.51
CA SER A 34 -18.25 15.01 -6.05
C SER A 34 -18.80 16.32 -5.46
N LEU A 35 -18.24 17.48 -5.83
CA LEU A 35 -18.65 18.80 -5.31
C LEU A 35 -20.15 19.06 -5.57
N VAL A 36 -20.95 18.94 -4.52
CA VAL A 36 -22.38 19.29 -4.54
C VAL A 36 -22.57 20.67 -3.92
N VAL A 37 -23.26 21.55 -4.64
CA VAL A 37 -23.68 22.86 -4.14
C VAL A 37 -25.13 22.79 -3.72
N THR A 38 -25.38 22.89 -2.42
CA THR A 38 -26.71 22.82 -1.81
C THR A 38 -27.49 24.15 -1.88
N GLY A 39 -26.78 25.26 -2.09
CA GLY A 39 -27.36 26.61 -2.14
C GLY A 39 -27.70 27.21 -0.77
N GLU A 40 -27.66 26.43 0.32
CA GLU A 40 -27.87 26.90 1.68
C GLU A 40 -26.56 26.83 2.49
N PRO A 41 -26.18 27.89 3.24
CA PRO A 41 -24.88 27.95 3.90
C PRO A 41 -24.62 26.84 4.93
N ARG A 42 -25.66 26.39 5.65
CA ARG A 42 -25.49 25.39 6.73
C ARG A 42 -25.38 23.96 6.19
N PRO A 43 -26.27 23.48 5.31
CA PRO A 43 -26.09 22.20 4.64
C PRO A 43 -24.77 22.12 3.85
N GLN A 44 -24.35 23.21 3.21
CA GLN A 44 -23.09 23.26 2.49
C GLN A 44 -21.90 22.97 3.42
N ARG A 45 -21.80 23.66 4.56
CA ARG A 45 -20.71 23.44 5.52
C ARG A 45 -20.65 22.00 6.02
N VAL A 46 -21.80 21.39 6.32
CA VAL A 46 -21.84 20.01 6.80
C VAL A 46 -21.32 19.04 5.73
N LEU A 47 -21.64 19.29 4.46
CA LEU A 47 -21.14 18.48 3.36
C LEU A 47 -19.64 18.70 3.15
N ASP A 48 -19.18 19.95 3.15
CA ASP A 48 -17.77 20.30 2.99
C ASP A 48 -16.93 19.68 4.12
N ASP A 49 -17.36 19.83 5.39
CA ASP A 49 -16.69 19.23 6.57
C ASP A 49 -16.63 17.70 6.46
N TRP A 50 -17.67 17.07 5.92
CA TRP A 50 -17.70 15.62 5.71
C TRP A 50 -16.74 15.18 4.59
N LEU A 51 -16.69 15.92 3.48
CA LEU A 51 -15.75 15.66 2.38
C LEU A 51 -14.31 15.78 2.86
N ASP A 52 -14.00 16.81 3.64
CA ASP A 52 -12.67 17.00 4.25
C ASP A 52 -12.32 15.82 5.16
N GLN A 53 -13.24 15.36 6.00
CA GLN A 53 -13.01 14.20 6.87
C GLN A 53 -12.77 12.90 6.08
N VAL A 54 -13.44 12.70 4.95
CA VAL A 54 -13.22 11.55 4.07
C VAL A 54 -11.82 11.64 3.45
N ALA A 55 -11.43 12.80 2.93
CA ALA A 55 -10.10 13.01 2.35
C ALA A 55 -8.98 12.76 3.38
N ASP A 56 -9.12 13.28 4.60
CA ASP A 56 -8.17 13.03 5.70
C ASP A 56 -8.06 11.54 6.05
N SER A 57 -9.18 10.81 6.00
CA SER A 57 -9.20 9.37 6.28
C SER A 57 -8.50 8.55 5.19
N LEU A 58 -8.69 8.91 3.90
CA LEU A 58 -8.00 8.28 2.78
C LEU A 58 -6.49 8.53 2.84
N ARG A 59 -6.09 9.75 3.21
CA ARG A 59 -4.69 10.11 3.43
C ARG A 59 -4.05 9.29 4.54
N ALA A 60 -4.69 9.22 5.71
CA ALA A 60 -4.18 8.45 6.85
C ALA A 60 -4.05 6.95 6.52
N LEU A 61 -4.97 6.40 5.73
CA LEU A 61 -4.90 5.01 5.28
C LEU A 61 -3.73 4.78 4.31
N THR A 62 -3.47 5.73 3.42
CA THR A 62 -2.31 5.68 2.50
C THR A 62 -1.00 5.73 3.27
N GLU A 63 -0.87 6.66 4.24
CA GLU A 63 0.31 6.76 5.12
C GLU A 63 0.53 5.45 5.90
N THR A 64 -0.54 4.85 6.44
CA THR A 64 -0.46 3.56 7.13
C THR A 64 -0.03 2.44 6.18
N ALA A 65 -0.55 2.41 4.95
CA ALA A 65 -0.14 1.42 3.95
C ALA A 65 1.36 1.57 3.60
N ASP A 66 1.87 2.80 3.57
CA ASP A 66 3.29 3.10 3.37
C ASP A 66 4.17 2.58 4.50
N GLU A 67 3.78 2.82 5.74
CA GLU A 67 4.49 2.31 6.90
C GLU A 67 4.55 0.78 6.91
N VAL A 68 3.43 0.12 6.61
CA VAL A 68 3.36 -1.36 6.56
C VAL A 68 4.22 -1.90 5.41
N ALA A 69 4.20 -1.28 4.24
CA ALA A 69 5.04 -1.70 3.11
C ALA A 69 6.53 -1.57 3.45
N LEU A 70 6.94 -0.47 4.09
CA LEU A 70 8.31 -0.26 4.55
C LEU A 70 8.74 -1.31 5.59
N ALA A 71 7.85 -1.65 6.52
CA ALA A 71 8.10 -2.70 7.51
C ALA A 71 8.23 -4.10 6.89
N LEU A 72 7.53 -4.37 5.78
CA LEU A 72 7.56 -5.65 5.08
C LEU A 72 8.72 -5.82 4.09
N ALA A 73 9.29 -4.72 3.58
CA ALA A 73 10.34 -4.73 2.56
C ALA A 73 11.54 -5.66 2.88
N PRO A 74 12.05 -5.75 4.12
CA PRO A 74 13.18 -6.65 4.44
C PRO A 74 12.86 -8.14 4.26
N TYR A 75 11.60 -8.54 4.42
CA TYR A 75 11.17 -9.94 4.35
C TYR A 75 10.86 -10.39 2.92
N ALA A 76 10.49 -9.45 2.04
CA ALA A 76 10.18 -9.74 0.64
C ALA A 76 11.42 -10.15 -0.18
N GLY A 77 12.61 -9.65 0.18
CA GLY A 77 13.88 -9.88 -0.54
C GLY A 77 14.63 -11.17 -0.15
N ALA A 78 14.32 -11.78 1.00
CA ALA A 78 15.07 -12.93 1.54
C ALA A 78 14.83 -14.28 0.84
N GLY A 79 14.00 -14.31 -0.22
CA GLY A 79 13.55 -15.55 -0.87
C GLY A 79 14.16 -15.85 -2.24
N ALA A 80 15.16 -15.09 -2.72
CA ALA A 80 15.84 -15.43 -3.97
C ALA A 80 16.85 -16.57 -3.72
N PRO A 81 16.66 -17.78 -4.27
CA PRO A 81 17.70 -18.79 -4.21
C PRO A 81 18.91 -18.29 -5.01
N ALA A 82 20.10 -18.36 -4.40
CA ALA A 82 21.36 -18.14 -5.09
C ALA A 82 21.58 -19.27 -6.12
N ALA A 83 20.94 -19.16 -7.28
CA ALA A 83 21.18 -20.03 -8.41
C ALA A 83 22.56 -19.69 -9.01
N GLY A 84 23.62 -20.36 -8.55
CA GLY A 84 24.93 -20.18 -9.17
C GLY A 84 26.12 -20.95 -8.59
N ALA A 85 26.09 -21.43 -7.34
CA ALA A 85 27.31 -21.91 -6.69
C ALA A 85 27.63 -23.42 -6.87
N GLU A 86 26.96 -24.14 -7.78
CA GLU A 86 27.08 -25.61 -7.86
C GLU A 86 27.45 -26.19 -9.24
N ARG A 87 27.81 -25.34 -10.22
CA ARG A 87 28.31 -25.82 -11.53
C ARG A 87 29.82 -26.00 -11.65
N ASP A 88 30.60 -25.65 -10.62
CA ASP A 88 32.06 -25.64 -10.71
C ASP A 88 32.78 -26.88 -10.12
N ARG A 89 32.03 -27.97 -9.85
CA ARG A 89 32.64 -29.20 -9.30
C ARG A 89 32.81 -30.34 -10.30
N GLN A 90 32.63 -30.10 -11.60
CA GLN A 90 32.72 -31.15 -12.61
C GLN A 90 34.04 -31.10 -13.41
N VAL A 91 35.03 -31.84 -12.87
CA VAL A 91 36.16 -32.53 -13.53
C VAL A 91 37.33 -31.67 -14.04
N PRO A 92 38.58 -32.09 -13.72
CA PRO A 92 39.44 -32.58 -14.80
C PRO A 92 40.03 -33.97 -14.50
N ARG A 93 40.41 -34.62 -15.61
CA ARG A 93 40.94 -35.97 -15.74
C ARG A 93 42.32 -36.17 -15.12
#